data_AF-A0A8H6Z6N6-F1
#
_entry.id   AF-A0A8H6Z6N6-F1
#
_cell.length_a   1.000
_cell.length_b   1.000
_cell.length_c   1.000
_cell.angle_alpha   90.00
_cell.angle_beta   90.00
_cell.angle_gamma   90.00
#
_symmetry.space_group_name_H-M   'P 1'
#
loop_
_entity.id
_entity.type
_entity.pdbx_description
1 polymer ?
#
loop_
_entity_poly.entity_id
_entity_poly.type
_entity_poly.pdbx_seq_one_letter_code
_entity_poly.pdbx_strand_id
1 'polypeptide(L)' 'MVSDFPFADYGWLRSKEGKEVTRVVFKAGKKREDYFTNDDVIKQTHHAMDILSRDYPDEMHIFILDNATTHTHCF' A
#
# COMPACT_ATOMS: atom_id res chain seq x y z
N MET A 1 9.86 -3.80 -6.48
CA MET A 1 9.41 -2.70 -5.62
C MET A 1 8.23 -3.21 -4.80
N VAL A 2 8.00 -2.59 -3.65
CA VAL A 2 6.95 -2.99 -2.71
C VAL A 2 6.14 -1.75 -2.37
N SER A 3 4.81 -1.85 -2.44
CA SER A 3 3.88 -0.90 -1.85
C SER A 3 3.18 -1.59 -0.68
N ASP A 4 3.13 -0.94 0.48
CA ASP A 4 2.48 -1.50 1.67
C ASP A 4 2.11 -0.38 2.65
N PHE A 5 1.19 -0.68 3.57
CA PHE A 5 0.78 0.24 4.63
C PHE A 5 1.32 -0.25 5.98
N PRO A 6 2.38 0.38 6.52
CA PRO A 6 2.84 0.08 7.87
C PRO A 6 1.96 0.81 8.89
N PHE A 7 1.55 0.06 9.91
CA PHE A 7 0.87 0.52 11.10
C PHE A 7 1.90 0.67 12.23
N ALA A 8 1.91 1.81 12.91
CA ALA A 8 2.94 2.12 13.91
C ALA A 8 3.02 1.06 15.02
N ASP A 9 1.86 0.59 15.50
CA ASP A 9 1.76 -0.31 16.65
C ASP A 9 1.66 -1.79 16.27
N TYR A 10 1.23 -2.10 15.03
CA TYR A 10 0.93 -3.48 14.60
C TYR A 10 1.81 -3.99 13.45
N GLY A 11 2.72 -3.15 12.94
CA GLY A 11 3.58 -3.49 11.81
C GLY A 11 2.83 -3.46 10.48
N TRP A 12 3.15 -4.35 9.55
CA TRP A 12 2.52 -4.35 8.22
C TRP A 12 1.03 -4.66 8.29
N LEU A 13 0.21 -3.88 7.58
CA LEU A 13 -1.24 -4.05 7.59
C LEU A 13 -1.65 -5.43 7.07
N ARG A 14 -2.38 -6.14 7.93
CA ARG A 14 -2.96 -7.46 7.69
C ARG A 14 -4.30 -7.55 8.41
N SER A 15 -5.15 -8.49 7.98
CA SER A 15 -6.33 -8.80 8.76
C SER A 15 -5.96 -9.34 10.15
N LYS A 16 -6.87 -9.22 11.12
CA LYS A 16 -6.69 -9.78 12.48
C LYS A 16 -6.41 -11.28 12.47
N GLU A 17 -6.98 -12.01 11.50
CA GLU A 17 -6.71 -13.43 11.29
C GLU A 17 -5.40 -13.72 10.52
N GLY A 18 -4.75 -12.67 9.99
CA GLY A 18 -3.50 -12.76 9.25
C GLY A 18 -3.62 -13.34 7.83
N LYS A 19 -4.83 -13.57 7.33
CA LYS A 19 -5.09 -14.21 6.03
C LYS A 19 -5.06 -13.23 4.86
N GLU A 20 -5.41 -11.97 5.11
CA GLU A 20 -5.43 -10.92 4.09
C GLU A 20 -4.25 -9.98 4.32
N VAL A 21 -3.59 -9.58 3.24
CA VAL A 21 -2.41 -8.72 3.25
C VAL A 21 -2.58 -7.63 2.19
N THR A 22 -2.24 -6.39 2.53
CA THR A 22 -2.33 -5.27 1.59
C THR A 22 -1.09 -5.12 0.72
N ARG A 23 -0.02 -5.86 1.01
CA ARG A 23 1.26 -5.74 0.32
C ARG A 23 1.15 -6.08 -1.16
N VAL A 24 1.62 -5.16 -2.01
CA VAL A 24 1.80 -5.41 -3.44
C VAL A 24 3.29 -5.46 -3.77
N VAL A 25 3.72 -6.55 -4.41
CA VAL A 25 5.06 -6.69 -4.97
C VAL A 25 4.96 -6.55 -6.48
N PHE A 26 5.68 -5.58 -7.05
CA PHE A 26 5.64 -5.31 -8.48
C PHE A 26 7.04 -5.01 -9.05
N LYS A 27 7.21 -5.23 -10.34
CA LYS A 27 8.46 -4.95 -11.05
C LYS A 27 8.28 -3.80 -12.03
N ALA A 28 8.51 -2.56 -11.59
CA ALA A 28 8.35 -1.45 -12.54
C ALA A 28 9.43 -1.38 -13.60
N GLY A 29 8.99 -0.92 -14.78
CA GLY A 29 9.82 -0.52 -15.90
C GLY A 29 9.16 -0.86 -17.25
N LYS A 30 9.47 -0.06 -18.27
CA LYS A 30 8.97 -0.19 -19.66
C LYS A 30 9.27 -1.54 -20.36
N LYS A 31 10.07 -2.41 -19.75
CA LYS A 31 10.38 -3.79 -20.21
C LYS A 31 10.17 -4.84 -19.10
N ARG A 32 9.38 -4.51 -18.08
CA ARG A 32 9.05 -5.42 -16.96
C ARG A 32 7.54 -5.65 -16.92
N GLU A 33 6.92 -5.56 -15.75
CA GLU A 33 5.49 -5.83 -15.51
C GLU A 33 4.72 -4.51 -15.32
N ASP A 34 5.07 -3.48 -16.09
CA ASP A 34 4.53 -2.11 -16.00
C ASP A 34 4.74 -1.39 -14.66
N TYR A 35 4.37 -0.11 -14.62
CA TYR A 35 4.47 0.71 -13.41
C TYR A 35 3.28 0.48 -12.49
N PHE A 36 3.48 0.65 -11.18
CA PHE A 36 2.37 0.72 -10.23
C PHE A 36 1.60 2.02 -10.47
N THR A 37 0.37 1.88 -10.93
CA THR A 37 -0.44 3.00 -11.43
C THR A 37 -1.28 3.63 -10.32
N ASN A 38 -1.92 4.76 -10.63
CA ASN A 38 -2.90 5.36 -9.73
C ASN A 38 -4.10 4.41 -9.47
N ASP A 39 -4.53 3.65 -10.48
CA ASP A 39 -5.59 2.65 -10.31
C ASP A 39 -5.18 1.55 -9.33
N ASP A 40 -3.90 1.15 -9.35
CA ASP A 40 -3.37 0.16 -8.40
C ASP A 40 -3.30 0.71 -6.97
N VAL A 41 -2.94 1.98 -6.82
CA VAL A 41 -3.02 2.71 -5.54
C VAL A 41 -4.46 2.71 -5.00
N ILE A 42 -5.44 3.07 -5.85
CA ILE A 42 -6.85 3.12 -5.46
C ILE A 42 -7.32 1.73 -5.02
N LYS A 43 -7.02 0.68 -5.80
CA LYS A 43 -7.38 -0.71 -5.47
C LYS A 43 -6.75 -1.17 -4.15
N GLN A 44 -5.45 -0.93 -3.97
CA GLN A 44 -4.76 -1.29 -2.74
C GLN A 44 -5.34 -0.55 -1.52
N THR A 45 -5.67 0.73 -1.68
CA THR A 45 -6.24 1.56 -0.62
C THR A 45 -7.65 1.10 -0.25
N HIS A 46 -8.50 0.77 -1.22
CA HIS A 46 -9.81 0.18 -0.93
C HIS A 46 -9.70 -1.14 -0.17
N HIS A 47 -8.81 -2.03 -0.59
CA HIS A 47 -8.58 -3.29 0.12
C HIS A 47 -8.11 -3.07 1.57
N ALA A 48 -7.25 -2.07 1.78
CA ALA A 48 -6.84 -1.67 3.13
C ALA A 48 -8.01 -1.13 3.96
N MET A 49 -8.88 -0.30 3.37
CA MET A 49 -10.09 0.22 4.02
C MET A 49 -11.06 -0.90 4.41
N ASP A 50 -11.21 -1.94 3.58
CA ASP A 50 -12.05 -3.10 3.89
C ASP A 50 -11.54 -3.84 5.12
N ILE A 51 -10.21 -4.03 5.22
CA ILE A 51 -9.58 -4.64 6.41
C ILE A 51 -9.77 -3.75 7.64
N LEU A 52 -9.48 -2.46 7.54
CA LEU A 52 -9.51 -1.54 8.67
C LEU A 52 -10.92 -1.33 9.21
N SER A 53 -11.91 -1.17 8.34
CA SER A 53 -13.31 -1.00 8.76
C SER A 53 -13.89 -2.24 9.44
N ARG A 54 -13.45 -3.44 9.03
CA ARG A 54 -13.89 -4.70 9.62
C ARG A 54 -13.15 -5.01 10.93
N ASP A 55 -11.82 -4.86 10.92
CA ASP A 55 -10.96 -5.37 11.98
C ASP A 55 -10.64 -4.30 13.03
N TYR A 56 -10.65 -3.02 12.68
CA TYR A 56 -10.31 -1.89 13.57
C TYR A 56 -11.36 -0.76 13.45
N PRO A 57 -12.66 -1.04 13.68
CA PRO A 57 -13.75 -0.10 13.41
C PRO A 57 -13.73 1.15 14.30
N ASP A 58 -13.14 1.04 15.50
CA ASP A 58 -13.12 2.11 16.50
C ASP A 58 -11.87 3.00 16.38
N GLU A 59 -10.99 2.73 15.41
CA GLU A 59 -9.75 3.47 15.19
C GLU A 59 -9.88 4.42 14.00
N MET A 60 -9.19 5.56 14.08
CA MET A 60 -9.12 6.53 12.98
C MET A 60 -7.83 6.31 12.20
N HIS A 61 -7.97 6.03 10.90
CA HIS A 61 -6.86 5.67 10.02
C HIS A 61 -6.54 6.80 9.04
N ILE A 62 -5.25 7.11 8.86
CA ILE A 62 -4.77 8.08 7.86
C ILE A 62 -3.86 7.36 6.88
N PHE A 63 -4.19 7.42 5.59
CA PHE A 63 -3.33 6.92 4.52
C PHE A 63 -2.41 8.03 4.02
N ILE A 64 -1.11 7.78 4.03
CA ILE A 64 -0.10 8.67 3.48
C ILE A 64 0.59 7.94 2.34
N LEU A 65 0.50 8.51 1.13
CA LEU A 65 1.19 8.00 -0.04
C LEU A 65 2.34 8.93 -0.38
N ASP A 66 3.55 8.45 -0.18
CA ASP A 66 4.75 9.14 -0.61
C ASP A 66 5.14 8.68 -2.02
N ASN A 67 4.84 9.51 -3.02
CA ASN A 67 5.32 9.33 -4.40
C ASN A 67 6.55 10.21 -4.66
N ALA A 68 7.40 10.44 -3.65
CA ALA A 68 8.60 11.26 -3.79
C ALA A 68 9.36 10.86 -5.05
N THR A 69 9.58 11.84 -5.92
CA THR A 69 10.38 11.69 -7.13
C THR A 69 11.85 11.67 -6.74
N THR A 70 12.29 10.72 -5.92
CA THR A 70 13.73 10.55 -5.60
C THR A 70 14.53 10.02 -6.80
N HIS A 71 13.87 9.86 -7.96
CA HIS A 71 14.47 9.57 -9.26
C HIS A 71 14.44 10.78 -10.22
N THR A 72 14.39 12.02 -9.73
CA THR A 72 14.91 13.11 -10.56
C THR A 72 16.41 12.90 -10.67
N HIS A 73 16.88 12.55 -11.88
CA HIS A 73 18.30 12.54 -12.19
C HIS A 73 18.90 13.87 -11.70
N CYS A 74 19.86 13.81 -10.77
CA CYS A 74 20.76 14.94 -10.56
C CYS A 74 21.44 15.20 -11.91
N PHE A 75 21.28 16.43 -12.43
CA PHE A 75 21.96 16.92 -13.62
C PHE A 75 23.46 17.06 -13.38
#